data_AF-A0A386Z6M8-F1
#
_entry.id   AF-A0A386Z6M8-F1
#
_cell.length_a   1.000
_cell.length_b   1.000
_cell.length_c   1.000
_cell.angle_alpha   90.00
_cell.angle_beta   90.00
_cell.angle_gamma   90.00
#
_symmetry.space_group_name_H-M   'P 1'
#
loop_
_entity.id
_entity.type
_entity.pdbx_description
1 polymer ?
#
loop_
_entity_poly.entity_id
_entity_poly.type
_entity_poly.pdbx_seq_one_letter_code
_entity_poly.pdbx_strand_id
1 'polypeptide(L)'
;MNGEDRPHRRPPRFAPTEHLASEAIAAYVDGELRMNAYLRAAHHLSVCRECAAEVDAQQQARIALRQSSDQISAPLSLHDTLSRIPRSLIQECGNHHQDSFDSRRWTSWWRK
;
A
#
# COMPACT_ATOMS: atom_id res chain seq x y z
N MET A 1 -40.63 24.94 19.92
CA MET A 1 -39.38 24.27 20.34
C MET A 1 -39.76 22.92 20.88
N ASN A 2 -39.23 21.83 20.32
CA ASN A 2 -38.89 20.58 20.98
C ASN A 2 -38.10 19.78 19.95
N GLY A 3 -36.78 19.85 20.06
CA GLY A 3 -35.86 19.06 19.25
C GLY A 3 -35.72 17.70 19.93
N GLU A 4 -36.31 16.67 19.34
CA GLU A 4 -35.97 15.30 19.70
C GLU A 4 -34.54 14.99 19.22
N ASP A 5 -33.59 15.22 20.12
CA ASP A 5 -32.21 14.79 20.01
C ASP A 5 -32.18 13.26 20.11
N ARG A 6 -32.28 12.60 18.96
CA ARG A 6 -32.06 11.15 18.87
C ARG A 6 -30.56 10.93 18.87
N PRO A 7 -29.97 10.22 19.85
CA PRO A 7 -28.55 9.94 19.80
C PRO A 7 -28.28 9.10 18.55
N HIS A 8 -27.65 9.72 17.56
CA HIS A 8 -27.11 9.03 16.41
C HIS A 8 -26.04 8.06 16.91
N ARG A 9 -26.47 6.81 17.16
CA ARG A 9 -25.57 5.71 17.50
C ARG A 9 -24.63 5.56 16.30
N ARG A 10 -23.40 6.04 16.46
CA ARG A 10 -22.33 5.89 15.45
C ARG A 10 -22.33 4.42 15.03
N PRO A 11 -22.45 4.10 13.73
CA PRO A 11 -22.45 2.71 13.30
C PRO A 11 -21.17 2.03 13.81
N PRO A 12 -21.22 0.73 14.15
CA PRO A 12 -20.03 -0.01 14.58
C PRO A 12 -18.93 0.19 13.53
N ARG A 13 -17.69 0.45 13.97
CA ARG A 13 -16.57 0.76 13.07
C ARG A 13 -16.20 -0.41 12.15
N PHE A 14 -16.70 -1.62 12.43
CA PHE A 14 -16.61 -2.82 11.57
C PHE A 14 -17.81 -3.74 11.83
N ALA A 15 -18.52 -4.11 10.75
CA ALA A 15 -19.29 -5.36 10.61
C ALA A 15 -19.62 -5.48 9.12
N PRO A 16 -19.28 -6.60 8.42
CA PRO A 16 -19.58 -7.99 8.82
C PRO A 16 -18.45 -9.01 8.48
N THR A 17 -17.93 -9.90 9.33
CA THR A 17 -18.06 -10.27 10.74
C THR A 17 -16.66 -10.72 11.18
N GLU A 18 -16.20 -10.19 12.31
CA GLU A 18 -14.98 -10.51 13.09
C GLU A 18 -13.57 -10.53 12.43
N HIS A 19 -13.42 -10.43 11.11
CA HIS A 19 -12.10 -10.51 10.44
C HIS A 19 -11.67 -9.20 9.76
N LEU A 20 -10.36 -9.05 9.51
CA LEU A 20 -9.82 -7.98 8.65
C LEU A 20 -10.33 -8.14 7.21
N ALA A 21 -10.64 -7.02 6.56
CA ALA A 21 -10.95 -7.04 5.13
C ALA A 21 -9.72 -7.42 4.31
N SER A 22 -9.89 -8.11 3.17
CA SER A 22 -8.77 -8.61 2.36
C SER A 22 -7.84 -7.50 1.88
N GLU A 23 -8.37 -6.30 1.58
CA GLU A 23 -7.56 -5.14 1.24
C GLU A 23 -6.69 -4.64 2.40
N ALA A 24 -7.17 -4.79 3.65
CA ALA A 24 -6.40 -4.43 4.84
C ALA A 24 -5.27 -5.43 5.11
N ILE A 25 -5.50 -6.72 4.81
CA ILE A 25 -4.49 -7.77 4.89
C ILE A 25 -3.38 -7.50 3.86
N ALA A 26 -3.75 -7.22 2.60
CA ALA A 26 -2.78 -6.89 1.55
C ALA A 26 -1.95 -5.65 1.91
N ALA A 27 -2.60 -4.57 2.35
CA ALA A 27 -1.90 -3.36 2.78
C ALA A 27 -0.98 -3.60 4.00
N TYR A 28 -1.34 -4.52 4.90
CA TYR A 28 -0.50 -4.90 6.03
C TYR A 28 0.76 -5.65 5.56
N VAL A 29 0.62 -6.65 4.69
CA VAL A 29 1.72 -7.45 4.13
C VAL A 29 2.69 -6.59 3.31
N ASP A 30 2.17 -5.64 2.54
CA ASP A 30 2.97 -4.73 1.73
C ASP A 30 3.61 -3.60 2.54
N GLY A 31 3.14 -3.34 3.77
CA GLY A 31 3.67 -2.28 4.64
C GLY A 31 3.08 -0.90 4.35
N GLU A 32 1.95 -0.83 3.65
CA GLU A 32 1.31 0.40 3.18
C GLU A 32 0.29 0.99 4.17
N LEU A 33 0.07 0.33 5.31
CA LEU A 33 -0.80 0.86 6.36
C LEU A 33 -0.13 1.98 7.15
N ARG A 34 -0.89 3.07 7.38
CA ARG A 34 -0.50 4.10 8.36
C ARG A 34 -0.37 3.50 9.76
N MET A 35 0.53 4.04 10.58
CA MET A 35 0.88 3.53 11.92
C MET A 35 -0.32 3.11 12.79
N ASN A 36 -1.35 3.95 12.91
CA ASN A 36 -2.53 3.61 13.72
C ASN A 36 -3.34 2.43 13.16
N ALA A 37 -3.42 2.29 11.83
CA ALA A 37 -4.09 1.15 11.20
C ALA A 37 -3.25 -0.11 11.32
N TYR A 38 -1.93 0.01 11.17
CA TYR A 38 -0.98 -1.08 11.38
C TYR A 38 -1.08 -1.67 12.79
N LEU A 39 -1.05 -0.84 13.84
CA LEU A 39 -1.16 -1.33 15.23
C LEU A 39 -2.47 -2.07 15.50
N ARG A 40 -3.58 -1.58 14.93
CA ARG A 40 -4.88 -2.24 15.04
C ARG A 40 -4.91 -3.59 14.32
N ALA A 41 -4.32 -3.66 13.13
CA ALA A 41 -4.20 -4.91 12.38
C ALA A 41 -3.29 -5.91 13.12
N ALA A 42 -2.11 -5.47 13.57
CA ALA A 42 -1.17 -6.30 14.34
C ALA A 42 -1.82 -6.87 15.62
N HIS A 43 -2.55 -6.05 16.37
CA HIS A 43 -3.31 -6.52 17.52
C HIS A 43 -4.35 -7.57 17.11
N HIS A 44 -5.11 -7.33 16.03
CA HIS A 44 -6.09 -8.29 15.54
C HIS A 44 -5.46 -9.63 15.13
N LEU A 45 -4.33 -9.61 14.42
CA LEU A 45 -3.60 -10.81 14.01
C LEU A 45 -3.10 -11.64 15.21
N SER A 46 -2.79 -10.99 16.34
CA SER A 46 -2.39 -11.70 17.56
C SER A 46 -3.51 -12.52 18.20
N VAL A 47 -4.77 -12.16 17.94
CA VAL A 47 -5.95 -12.81 18.54
C VAL A 47 -6.75 -13.66 17.54
N CYS A 48 -6.63 -13.39 16.23
CA CYS A 48 -7.36 -14.08 15.17
C CYS A 48 -6.41 -14.89 14.29
N ARG A 49 -6.49 -16.22 14.41
CA ARG A 49 -5.64 -17.15 13.63
C ARG A 49 -5.98 -17.19 12.14
N GLU A 50 -7.24 -16.96 11.76
CA GLU A 50 -7.66 -16.99 10.36
C GLU A 50 -7.03 -15.83 9.58
N CYS A 51 -7.07 -14.62 10.13
CA CYS A 51 -6.39 -13.48 9.52
C CYS A 51 -4.87 -13.63 9.50
N ALA A 52 -4.28 -14.28 10.51
CA ALA A 52 -2.85 -14.61 10.49
C ALA A 52 -2.50 -15.59 9.36
N ALA A 53 -3.33 -16.62 9.14
CA ALA A 53 -3.15 -17.57 8.05
C ALA A 53 -3.29 -16.90 6.67
N GLU A 54 -4.21 -15.93 6.51
CA GLU A 54 -4.31 -15.14 5.29
C GLU A 54 -3.07 -14.27 5.03
N VAL A 55 -2.53 -13.64 6.08
CA VAL A 55 -1.25 -12.89 6.00
C VAL A 55 -0.12 -13.80 5.54
N ASP A 56 0.00 -14.99 6.12
CA ASP A 56 1.04 -15.96 5.74
C ASP A 56 0.87 -16.42 4.29
N ALA A 57 -0.36 -16.69 3.85
CA ALA A 57 -0.66 -17.07 2.47
C ALA A 57 -0.27 -15.97 1.47
N GLN A 58 -0.58 -14.71 1.77
CA GLN A 58 -0.20 -13.57 0.93
C GLN A 58 1.31 -13.34 0.93
N GLN A 59 1.98 -13.49 2.07
CA GLN A 59 3.43 -13.37 2.15
C GLN A 59 4.12 -14.47 1.34
N GLN A 60 3.61 -15.70 1.38
CA GLN A 60 4.12 -16.80 0.56
C GLN A 60 3.92 -16.54 -0.93
N ALA A 61 2.75 -16.02 -1.33
CA ALA A 61 2.52 -15.59 -2.71
C ALA A 61 3.52 -14.51 -3.14
N ARG A 62 3.80 -13.52 -2.29
CA ARG A 62 4.80 -12.47 -2.54
C ARG A 62 6.20 -13.05 -2.72
N ILE A 63 6.61 -13.99 -1.88
CA ILE A 63 7.92 -14.67 -2.00
C ILE A 63 7.99 -15.43 -3.32
N ALA A 64 6.96 -16.20 -3.67
CA ALA A 64 6.91 -16.95 -4.92
C ALA A 64 7.05 -16.03 -6.14
N LEU A 65 6.33 -14.90 -6.17
CA LEU A 65 6.44 -13.90 -7.23
C LEU A 65 7.86 -13.31 -7.32
N ARG A 66 8.50 -13.02 -6.18
CA ARG A 66 9.87 -12.51 -6.15
C ARG A 66 10.88 -13.56 -6.62
N GLN A 67 10.70 -14.83 -6.28
CA GLN A 67 11.57 -15.91 -6.76
C GLN A 67 11.41 -16.13 -8.27
N SER A 68 10.20 -15.96 -8.82
CA SER A 68 9.99 -15.99 -10.27
C SER A 68 10.49 -14.73 -10.99
N SER A 69 10.74 -13.63 -10.27
CA SER A 69 11.15 -12.35 -10.86
C SER A 69 12.54 -12.38 -11.52
N ASP A 70 13.37 -13.38 -11.23
CA ASP A 70 14.63 -13.63 -11.95
C ASP A 70 14.41 -13.90 -13.45
N GLN A 71 13.19 -14.25 -13.86
CA GLN A 71 12.80 -14.40 -15.28
C GLN A 71 12.42 -13.07 -15.94
N ILE A 72 12.17 -12.02 -15.15
CA ILE A 72 11.81 -10.68 -15.62
C ILE A 72 13.06 -9.81 -15.54
N SER A 73 13.92 -9.92 -16.54
CA SER A 73 15.08 -9.04 -16.68
C SER A 73 14.74 -7.81 -17.49
N ALA A 74 15.22 -6.65 -17.05
CA ALA A 74 15.14 -5.43 -17.86
C ALA A 74 15.94 -5.62 -19.16
N PRO A 75 15.44 -5.13 -20.31
CA PRO A 75 16.22 -5.16 -21.55
C PRO A 75 17.57 -4.46 -21.36
N LEU A 76 18.65 -5.05 -21.88
CA LEU A 76 20.01 -4.50 -21.78
C LEU A 76 20.10 -3.06 -22.31
N SER A 77 19.33 -2.72 -23.35
CA SER A 77 19.24 -1.38 -23.92
C SER A 77 18.69 -0.35 -22.93
N LEU A 78 17.67 -0.72 -22.14
CA LEU A 78 17.12 0.13 -21.09
C LEU A 78 18.13 0.30 -19.95
N HIS A 79 18.82 -0.77 -19.57
CA HIS A 79 19.87 -0.70 -18.56
C HIS A 79 21.03 0.22 -18.99
N ASP A 80 21.52 0.11 -20.24
CA ASP A 80 22.55 1.02 -20.78
C ASP A 80 22.07 2.47 -20.76
N THR A 81 20.84 2.71 -21.23
CA THR A 81 20.25 4.06 -21.23
C THR A 81 20.15 4.64 -19.81
N LEU A 82 19.66 3.86 -18.84
CA LEU A 82 19.54 4.28 -17.44
C LEU A 82 20.92 4.52 -16.79
N SER A 83 21.94 3.73 -17.15
CA SER A 83 23.30 3.89 -16.62
C SER A 83 23.97 5.20 -17.04
N ARG A 84 23.51 5.81 -18.13
CA ARG A 84 24.03 7.08 -18.65
C ARG A 84 23.37 8.31 -18.05
N ILE A 85 22.31 8.16 -17.24
CA ILE A 85 21.65 9.29 -16.58
C ILE A 85 22.62 9.90 -15.56
N PRO A 86 23.07 11.16 -15.75
CA PRO A 86 23.98 11.79 -14.82
C PRO A 86 23.32 11.98 -13.45
N ARG A 87 23.94 11.43 -12.39
CA ARG A 87 23.43 11.58 -11.01
C ARG A 87 23.41 13.04 -10.53
N SER A 88 24.14 13.94 -11.19
CA SER A 88 24.12 15.37 -10.91
C SER A 88 22.76 16.03 -11.20
N LEU A 89 21.98 15.51 -12.17
CA LEU A 89 20.63 16.02 -12.48
C LEU A 89 19.62 15.71 -11.37
N ILE A 90 19.89 14.71 -10.53
CA ILE A 90 19.02 14.31 -9.40
C ILE A 90 19.25 15.26 -8.21
N GLN A 91 20.37 15.99 -8.16
CA GLN A 91 20.72 16.85 -7.03
C GLN A 91 20.04 18.23 -7.10
N GLU A 92 19.57 18.66 -8.26
CA GLU A 92 18.95 19.98 -8.44
C GLU A 92 17.52 20.08 -7.87
N CYS A 93 16.85 18.96 -7.60
CA CYS A 93 15.50 18.96 -6.99
C CYS A 93 15.50 19.02 -5.46
N GLY A 94 16.67 19.01 -4.80
CA GLY A 94 16.77 19.03 -3.34
C GLY A 94 16.57 20.40 -2.68
N ASN A 95 16.45 21.49 -3.44
CA ASN A 95 16.40 22.85 -2.89
C ASN A 95 15.13 23.65 -3.21
N HIS A 96 14.12 23.06 -3.87
CA HIS A 96 12.86 23.75 -4.13
C HIS A 96 11.68 23.06 -3.42
N HIS A 97 11.25 23.76 -2.37
CA HIS A 97 9.93 23.81 -1.74
C HIS A 97 8.84 22.88 -2.33
N GLN A 98 8.35 22.03 -1.43
CA GLN A 98 7.14 21.23 -1.42
C GLN A 98 5.96 21.75 -2.27
N ASP A 99 5.99 21.51 -3.59
CA ASP A 99 4.81 21.72 -4.44
C ASP A 99 4.06 20.39 -4.66
N SER A 100 2.91 20.34 -3.99
CA SER A 100 1.67 19.66 -4.36
C SER A 100 1.79 18.45 -5.30
N PHE A 101 1.63 17.26 -4.72
CA PHE A 101 1.43 16.01 -5.44
C PHE A 101 0.15 16.07 -6.29
N ASP A 102 0.26 16.56 -7.53
CA ASP A 102 -0.83 16.56 -8.50
C ASP A 102 -0.88 15.19 -9.19
N SER A 103 -1.74 14.31 -8.67
CA SER A 103 -2.01 12.93 -9.13
C SER A 103 -2.42 12.77 -10.60
N ARG A 104 -2.46 13.86 -11.39
CA ARG A 104 -2.98 13.88 -12.76
C ARG A 104 -1.94 13.54 -13.84
N ARG A 105 -0.63 13.58 -13.53
CA ARG A 105 0.40 13.33 -14.56
C ARG A 105 0.68 11.85 -14.83
N TRP A 106 0.35 10.94 -13.92
CA TRP A 106 0.74 9.52 -14.07
C TRP A 106 -0.29 8.68 -14.84
N THR A 107 -1.50 9.17 -15.10
CA THR A 107 -2.52 8.43 -15.86
C THR A 107 -2.34 8.48 -17.38
N SER A 108 -1.47 9.36 -17.91
CA SER A 108 -1.30 9.54 -19.35
C SER A 108 -0.26 8.61 -20.00
N TRP A 109 0.65 8.02 -19.21
CA TRP A 109 1.75 7.19 -19.74
C TRP A 109 1.40 5.70 -19.89
N TRP A 110 0.31 5.22 -19.31
CA TRP A 110 -0.06 3.79 -19.32
C TRP A 110 -1.09 3.41 -20.40
N ARG A 111 -1.34 4.30 -21.36
CA ARG A 111 -2.20 4.05 -22.52
C ARG A 111 -1.46 4.31 -23.83
N LYS A 112 -0.44 3.50 -24.12
CA LYS A 112 0.00 3.23 -25.48
C LYS A 112 0.71 1.90 -25.54
#